data_AF-A0A355QI41-F1
#
_entry.id   AF-A0A355QI41-F1
#
_cell.length_a   1.000
_cell.length_b   1.000
_cell.length_c   1.000
_cell.angle_alpha   90.00
_cell.angle_beta   90.00
_cell.angle_gamma   90.00
#
_symmetry.space_group_name_H-M   'P 1'
#
loop_
_entity.id
_entity.type
_entity.pdbx_description
1 polymer ?
#
loop_
_entity_poly.entity_id
_entity_poly.type
_entity_poly.pdbx_seq_one_letter_code
_entity_poly.pdbx_strand_id
1 'polypeptide(L)'
;HVVNTSSGDGGFAPVPMASVYASSKAAVSCFTEALHHQLLDEAEGMGASVFYPSGGLMNTGLFTAQRNRPEHLQRVRGGTGRASMTFGELKALLEKAGRDVKVADLDELGRFVVGCTAERRYVIARDLDDTIDLLHRRADAIGRFEVPPHHDMGL
;
A
#
# COMPACT_ATOMS: atom_id res chain seq x y z
N HIS A 1 -2.57 -13.04 16.73
CA HIS A 1 -1.69 -12.15 15.92
C HIS A 1 -2.57 -11.36 14.96
N VAL A 2 -2.27 -10.08 14.72
CA VAL A 2 -3.05 -9.19 13.84
C VAL A 2 -2.20 -8.82 12.63
N VAL A 3 -2.76 -8.85 11.42
CA VAL A 3 -2.08 -8.36 10.21
C VAL A 3 -2.95 -7.30 9.55
N ASN A 4 -2.39 -6.10 9.39
CA ASN A 4 -3.08 -5.00 8.73
C ASN A 4 -2.46 -4.74 7.35
N THR A 5 -3.30 -4.77 6.31
CA THR A 5 -2.87 -4.47 4.93
C THR A 5 -2.81 -2.97 4.68
N SER A 6 -1.60 -2.43 4.62
CA SER A 6 -1.33 -1.05 4.21
C SER A 6 -1.07 -0.97 2.69
N SER A 7 -0.20 -0.07 2.24
CA SER A 7 0.37 0.02 0.89
C SER A 7 1.64 0.87 0.93
N GLY A 8 2.58 0.62 0.01
CA GLY A 8 3.72 1.50 -0.18
C GLY A 8 3.31 2.94 -0.54
N ASP A 9 2.22 3.08 -1.31
CA ASP A 9 1.63 4.35 -1.83
C ASP A 9 1.03 5.29 -0.77
N GLY A 10 1.33 5.04 0.50
CA GLY A 10 0.95 5.91 1.60
C GLY A 10 1.68 5.54 2.88
N GLY A 11 1.86 4.24 3.13
CA GLY A 11 2.56 3.75 4.32
C GLY A 11 4.06 4.03 4.31
N PHE A 12 4.71 4.11 3.14
CA PHE A 12 6.09 4.57 3.02
C PHE A 12 6.18 6.02 2.54
N ALA A 13 5.49 6.31 1.43
CA ALA A 13 5.43 7.65 0.86
C ALA A 13 4.12 7.85 0.11
N PRO A 14 3.55 9.06 0.09
CA PRO A 14 2.27 9.29 -0.57
C PRO A 14 2.41 9.26 -2.09
N VAL A 15 1.36 8.82 -2.78
CA VAL A 15 1.16 9.12 -4.22
C VAL A 15 0.27 10.37 -4.33
N PRO A 16 0.75 11.51 -4.87
CA PRO A 16 0.02 12.78 -4.82
C PRO A 16 -1.37 12.74 -5.45
N MET A 17 -1.53 11.96 -6.51
CA MET A 17 -2.81 11.82 -7.24
C MET A 17 -3.82 10.91 -6.53
N ALA A 18 -3.44 10.26 -5.44
CA ALA A 18 -4.25 9.31 -4.69
C ALA A 18 -4.33 9.69 -3.19
N SER A 19 -4.38 10.98 -2.87
CA SER A 19 -4.24 11.52 -1.51
C SER A 19 -5.10 10.83 -0.44
N VAL A 20 -6.39 10.57 -0.70
CA VAL A 20 -7.29 9.89 0.25
C VAL A 20 -6.88 8.43 0.50
N TYR A 21 -6.44 7.74 -0.55
CA TYR A 21 -5.92 6.38 -0.41
C TYR A 21 -4.60 6.41 0.37
N ALA A 22 -3.65 7.24 -0.07
CA ALA A 22 -2.35 7.41 0.57
C ALA A 22 -2.47 7.76 2.07
N SER A 23 -3.31 8.73 2.43
CA SER A 23 -3.53 9.12 3.82
C SER A 23 -4.14 8.00 4.64
N SER A 24 -5.08 7.24 4.08
CA SER A 24 -5.69 6.09 4.77
C SER A 24 -4.67 4.98 5.03
N LYS A 25 -3.74 4.74 4.10
CA LYS A 25 -2.69 3.73 4.24
C LYS A 25 -1.59 4.17 5.21
N ALA A 26 -1.22 5.45 5.17
CA ALA A 26 -0.33 6.04 6.18
C ALA A 26 -0.92 5.89 7.60
N ALA A 27 -2.22 6.16 7.75
CA ALA A 27 -2.91 6.00 9.03
C ALA A 27 -2.91 4.54 9.51
N VAL A 28 -3.16 3.57 8.62
CA VAL A 28 -3.07 2.14 8.94
C VAL A 28 -1.66 1.75 9.38
N SER A 29 -0.61 2.25 8.70
CA SER A 29 0.78 1.96 9.08
C SER A 29 1.11 2.48 10.48
N CYS A 30 0.81 3.75 10.76
CA CYS A 30 1.02 4.35 12.09
C CYS A 30 0.18 3.66 13.18
N PHE A 31 -1.08 3.34 12.89
CA PHE A 31 -1.94 2.59 13.82
C PHE A 31 -1.37 1.21 14.14
N THR A 32 -0.84 0.50 13.14
CA THR A 32 -0.31 -0.85 13.33
C THR A 32 0.97 -0.85 14.17
N GLU A 33 1.79 0.20 14.05
CA GLU A 33 2.98 0.41 14.88
C GLU A 33 2.61 0.63 16.34
N ALA A 34 1.70 1.57 16.61
CA ALA A 34 1.19 1.83 17.95
C ALA A 34 0.53 0.57 18.55
N LEU A 35 -0.30 -0.13 17.77
CA LEU A 35 -0.94 -1.38 18.18
C LEU A 35 0.09 -2.46 18.53
N HIS A 36 1.16 -2.60 17.75
CA HIS A 36 2.18 -3.60 18.03
C HIS A 36 2.86 -3.35 19.38
N HIS A 37 3.23 -2.10 19.66
CA HIS A 37 3.81 -1.71 20.95
C HIS A 37 2.86 -2.01 22.11
N GLN A 38 1.59 -1.60 22.01
CA GLN A 38 0.59 -1.88 23.05
C GLN A 38 0.37 -3.38 23.27
N LEU A 39 0.32 -4.19 22.19
CA LEU A 39 0.13 -5.64 22.32
C LEU A 39 1.32 -6.33 22.98
N LEU A 40 2.54 -5.83 22.80
CA LEU A 40 3.71 -6.38 23.49
C LEU A 40 3.66 -6.11 25.00
N ASP A 41 3.09 -4.98 25.40
CA ASP A 41 3.00 -4.57 26.81
C ASP A 41 1.79 -5.20 27.53
N GLU A 42 0.65 -5.35 26.84
CA GLU A 42 -0.64 -5.67 27.48
C GLU A 42 -1.13 -7.11 27.25
N ALA A 43 -0.59 -7.84 26.27
CA ALA A 43 -1.11 -9.14 25.88
C ALA A 43 -0.02 -10.15 25.49
N GLU A 44 0.31 -11.06 26.42
CA GLU A 44 1.30 -12.11 26.19
C GLU A 44 0.98 -12.93 24.92
N GLY A 45 1.99 -13.12 24.07
CA GLY A 45 1.87 -13.87 22.81
C GLY A 45 1.15 -13.12 21.68
N MET A 46 0.61 -11.92 21.93
CA MET A 46 -0.01 -11.10 20.90
C MET A 46 1.02 -10.18 20.22
N GLY A 47 0.66 -9.68 19.06
CA GLY A 47 1.52 -8.86 18.20
C GLY A 47 0.78 -8.51 16.92
N ALA A 48 1.24 -7.47 16.28
CA ALA A 48 0.71 -7.00 15.01
C ALA A 48 1.83 -6.91 13.97
N SER A 49 1.47 -7.10 12.72
CA SER A 49 2.35 -6.88 11.56
C SER A 49 1.66 -5.99 10.54
N VAL A 50 2.46 -5.16 9.86
CA VAL A 50 2.00 -4.37 8.73
C VAL A 50 2.41 -5.05 7.42
N PHE A 51 1.42 -5.30 6.57
CA PHE A 51 1.63 -5.89 5.25
C PHE A 51 1.63 -4.79 4.19
N TYR A 52 2.72 -4.71 3.43
CA TYR A 52 2.85 -3.88 2.23
C TYR A 52 2.87 -4.81 1.02
N PRO A 53 1.76 -4.92 0.27
CA PRO A 53 1.70 -5.79 -0.90
C PRO A 53 2.79 -5.44 -1.92
N SER A 54 3.58 -6.43 -2.33
CA SER A 54 4.68 -6.29 -3.30
C SER A 54 4.65 -7.44 -4.33
N GLY A 55 5.57 -7.43 -5.31
CA GLY A 55 5.72 -8.51 -6.28
C GLY A 55 5.05 -8.30 -7.64
N GLY A 56 4.54 -7.09 -7.91
CA GLY A 56 4.00 -6.69 -9.21
C GLY A 56 2.56 -6.19 -9.16
N LEU A 57 1.98 -5.97 -10.34
CA LEU A 57 0.59 -5.55 -10.48
C LEU A 57 -0.35 -6.68 -10.03
N MET A 58 -1.21 -6.38 -9.06
CA MET A 58 -2.08 -7.38 -8.44
C MET A 58 -3.43 -7.43 -9.14
N ASN A 59 -3.82 -8.60 -9.66
CA ASN A 59 -5.13 -8.82 -10.27
C ASN A 59 -6.22 -8.88 -9.19
N THR A 60 -6.62 -7.71 -8.72
CA THR A 60 -7.65 -7.51 -7.70
C THR A 60 -8.70 -6.53 -8.18
N GLY A 61 -9.79 -6.41 -7.42
CA GLY A 61 -10.79 -5.39 -7.67
C GLY A 61 -10.46 -4.01 -7.08
N LEU A 62 -9.21 -3.70 -6.74
CA LEU A 62 -8.86 -2.42 -6.11
C LEU A 62 -9.24 -1.21 -6.98
N PHE A 63 -8.93 -1.27 -8.28
CA PHE A 63 -9.20 -0.17 -9.23
C PHE A 63 -10.68 0.04 -9.56
N THR A 64 -11.54 -0.93 -9.21
CA THR A 64 -12.99 -0.85 -9.39
C THR A 64 -13.75 -0.79 -8.06
N ALA A 65 -13.09 -0.35 -6.98
CA ALA A 65 -13.65 -0.35 -5.62
C ALA A 65 -14.95 0.45 -5.46
N GLN A 66 -15.25 1.39 -6.36
CA GLN A 66 -16.51 2.14 -6.35
C GLN A 66 -17.76 1.25 -6.39
N ARG A 67 -17.65 0.02 -6.92
CA ARG A 67 -18.74 -0.96 -6.94
C ARG A 67 -19.27 -1.32 -5.54
N ASN A 68 -18.43 -1.13 -4.51
CA ASN A 68 -18.76 -1.42 -3.11
C ASN A 68 -19.12 -0.16 -2.30
N ARG A 69 -19.21 1.01 -2.95
CA ARG A 69 -19.51 2.27 -2.26
C ARG A 69 -20.96 2.24 -1.75
N PRO A 70 -21.20 2.44 -0.43
CA PRO A 70 -22.55 2.52 0.11
C PRO A 70 -23.39 3.62 -0.55
N GLU A 71 -24.70 3.40 -0.66
CA GLU A 71 -25.62 4.33 -1.32
C GLU A 71 -25.53 5.76 -0.76
N HIS A 72 -25.49 5.89 0.57
CA HIS A 72 -25.39 7.19 1.25
C HIS A 72 -24.04 7.90 1.08
N LEU A 73 -23.02 7.25 0.51
CA LEU A 73 -21.70 7.82 0.19
C LEU A 73 -21.48 8.00 -1.32
N GLN A 74 -22.52 7.78 -2.13
CA GLN A 74 -22.45 7.99 -3.57
C GLN A 74 -22.12 9.45 -3.90
N ARG A 75 -21.35 9.64 -4.97
CA ARG A 75 -20.95 11.00 -5.39
C ARG A 75 -22.17 11.72 -5.93
N VAL A 76 -22.52 12.86 -5.34
CA VAL A 76 -23.69 13.65 -5.75
C VAL A 76 -23.39 14.57 -6.95
N ARG A 77 -22.15 15.05 -7.08
CA ARG A 77 -21.74 16.02 -8.13
C ARG A 77 -20.93 15.38 -9.28
N GLY A 78 -21.10 14.08 -9.51
CA GLY A 78 -20.30 13.33 -10.47
C GLY A 78 -18.86 13.05 -10.00
N GLY A 79 -18.12 12.24 -10.75
CA GLY A 79 -16.70 11.99 -10.51
C GLY A 79 -15.80 13.12 -11.04
N THR A 80 -14.49 13.00 -10.84
CA THR A 80 -13.49 13.94 -11.38
C THR A 80 -13.30 13.85 -12.91
N GLY A 81 -14.27 13.27 -13.64
CA GLY A 81 -14.15 12.93 -15.06
C GLY A 81 -13.23 11.74 -15.38
N ARG A 82 -12.49 11.21 -14.39
CA ARG A 82 -11.66 10.01 -14.57
C ARG A 82 -12.51 8.75 -14.40
N ALA A 83 -12.58 7.94 -15.45
CA ALA A 83 -13.14 6.60 -15.37
C ALA A 83 -12.22 5.70 -14.54
N SER A 84 -12.82 4.86 -13.69
CA SER A 84 -12.10 3.74 -13.09
C SER A 84 -11.66 2.79 -14.20
N MET A 85 -10.46 2.23 -14.09
CA MET A 85 -9.97 1.20 -14.98
C MET A 85 -10.05 -0.17 -14.28
N THR A 86 -10.34 -1.22 -15.03
CA THR A 86 -10.14 -2.59 -14.58
C THR A 86 -8.64 -2.91 -14.53
N PHE A 87 -8.28 -3.99 -13.84
CA PHE A 87 -6.90 -4.51 -13.88
C PHE A 87 -6.45 -4.77 -15.32
N GLY A 88 -7.31 -5.38 -16.15
CA GLY A 88 -6.98 -5.69 -17.54
C GLY A 88 -6.70 -4.44 -18.38
N GLU A 89 -7.51 -3.40 -18.22
CA GLU A 89 -7.30 -2.11 -18.92
C GLU A 89 -6.02 -1.42 -18.45
N LEU A 90 -5.73 -1.43 -17.15
CA LEU A 90 -4.50 -0.84 -16.61
C LEU A 90 -3.26 -1.58 -17.12
N LYS A 91 -3.29 -2.92 -17.08
CA LYS A 91 -2.23 -3.76 -17.62
C LYS A 91 -2.00 -3.48 -19.11
N ALA A 92 -3.05 -3.44 -19.92
CA ALA A 92 -2.96 -3.15 -21.35
C ALA A 92 -2.40 -1.75 -21.63
N LEU A 93 -2.77 -0.75 -20.82
CA LEU A 93 -2.24 0.61 -20.93
C LEU A 93 -0.74 0.65 -20.64
N LEU A 94 -0.30 0.00 -19.56
CA LEU A 94 1.10 -0.12 -19.18
C LEU A 94 1.93 -0.84 -20.25
N GLU A 95 1.45 -1.97 -20.76
CA GLU A 95 2.12 -2.73 -21.83
C GLU A 95 2.22 -1.91 -23.11
N LYS A 96 1.16 -1.18 -23.48
CA LYS A 96 1.17 -0.26 -24.64
C LYS A 96 2.16 0.90 -24.46
N ALA A 97 2.43 1.31 -23.22
CA ALA A 97 3.46 2.29 -22.89
C ALA A 97 4.88 1.69 -22.87
N GLY A 98 5.05 0.41 -23.22
CA GLY A 98 6.35 -0.27 -23.26
C GLY A 98 6.89 -0.68 -21.90
N ARG A 99 6.04 -0.72 -20.86
CA ARG A 99 6.43 -1.20 -19.53
C ARG A 99 6.35 -2.72 -19.47
N ASP A 100 7.34 -3.34 -18.84
CA ASP A 100 7.28 -4.75 -18.48
C ASP A 100 6.36 -4.92 -17.25
N VAL A 101 5.18 -5.50 -17.45
CA VAL A 101 4.16 -5.63 -16.40
C VAL A 101 4.24 -7.01 -15.76
N LYS A 102 5.00 -7.11 -14.68
CA LYS A 102 4.96 -8.28 -13.80
C LYS A 102 3.60 -8.34 -13.09
N VAL A 103 2.84 -9.40 -13.32
CA VAL A 103 1.60 -9.69 -12.57
C VAL A 103 1.96 -10.52 -11.35
N ALA A 104 1.50 -10.10 -10.17
CA ALA A 104 1.75 -10.82 -8.93
C ALA A 104 0.94 -12.13 -8.87
N ASP A 105 1.58 -13.22 -8.42
CA ASP A 105 0.90 -14.45 -8.02
C ASP A 105 0.30 -14.26 -6.63
N LEU A 106 -1.02 -14.18 -6.54
CA LEU A 106 -1.73 -13.90 -5.29
C LEU A 106 -1.74 -15.11 -4.33
N ASP A 107 -1.69 -16.34 -4.84
CA ASP A 107 -1.63 -17.54 -4.01
C ASP A 107 -0.24 -17.70 -3.38
N GLU A 108 0.80 -17.36 -4.13
CA GLU A 108 2.17 -17.25 -3.61
C GLU A 108 2.28 -16.13 -2.57
N LEU A 109 1.74 -14.94 -2.88
CA LEU A 109 1.75 -13.81 -1.95
C LEU A 109 0.99 -14.13 -0.65
N GLY A 110 -0.14 -14.82 -0.75
CA GLY A 110 -0.90 -15.30 0.42
C GLY A 110 -0.07 -16.24 1.29
N ARG A 111 0.59 -17.23 0.69
CA ARG A 111 1.50 -18.15 1.42
C ARG A 111 2.64 -17.41 2.09
N PHE A 112 3.21 -16.40 1.42
CA PHE A 112 4.27 -15.58 1.99
C PHE A 112 3.82 -14.76 3.20
N VAL A 113 2.63 -14.15 3.14
CA VAL A 113 2.07 -13.41 4.29
C VAL A 113 1.85 -14.36 5.47
N VAL A 114 1.31 -15.56 5.23
CA VAL A 114 1.13 -16.58 6.28
C VAL A 114 2.47 -17.00 6.89
N GLY A 115 3.49 -17.24 6.06
CA GLY A 115 4.84 -17.56 6.52
C GLY A 115 5.44 -16.47 7.40
N CYS A 116 5.39 -15.21 6.94
CA CYS A 116 5.89 -14.07 7.72
C CYS A 116 5.10 -13.87 9.03
N THR A 117 3.80 -14.17 9.02
CA THR A 117 2.95 -14.12 10.21
C THR A 117 3.35 -15.18 11.23
N ALA A 118 3.66 -16.40 10.78
CA ALA A 118 4.16 -17.47 11.64
C ALA A 118 5.53 -17.12 12.26
N GLU A 119 6.38 -16.43 11.50
CA GLU A 119 7.67 -15.89 11.95
C GLU A 119 7.54 -14.61 12.81
N ARG A 120 6.32 -14.07 12.95
CA ARG A 120 6.02 -12.80 13.64
C ARG A 120 6.84 -11.62 13.13
N ARG A 121 7.15 -11.60 11.83
CA ARG A 121 7.84 -10.49 11.18
C ARG A 121 6.94 -9.26 11.15
N TYR A 122 7.39 -8.15 11.74
CA TYR A 122 6.59 -6.92 11.80
C TYR A 122 6.30 -6.32 10.40
N VAL A 123 7.33 -6.13 9.58
CA VAL A 123 7.18 -5.67 8.18
C VAL A 123 7.09 -6.88 7.26
N ILE A 124 5.95 -7.03 6.59
CA ILE A 124 5.71 -8.05 5.57
C ILE A 124 5.76 -7.38 4.21
N ALA A 125 6.90 -7.48 3.51
CA ALA A 125 7.14 -6.92 2.18
C ALA A 125 8.36 -7.60 1.53
N ARG A 126 8.56 -7.38 0.23
CA ARG A 126 9.76 -7.81 -0.54
C ARG A 126 10.28 -6.65 -1.38
N ASP A 127 11.53 -6.76 -1.83
CA ASP A 127 12.15 -5.87 -2.81
C ASP A 127 12.11 -4.39 -2.38
N LEU A 128 12.60 -4.11 -1.16
CA LEU A 128 12.49 -2.80 -0.52
C LEU A 128 13.65 -1.84 -0.83
N ASP A 129 14.64 -2.21 -1.64
CA ASP A 129 15.85 -1.40 -1.83
C ASP A 129 15.53 0.05 -2.26
N ASP A 130 14.74 0.22 -3.32
CA ASP A 130 14.28 1.55 -3.79
C ASP A 130 13.41 2.28 -2.76
N THR A 131 12.64 1.52 -1.96
CA THR A 131 11.80 2.07 -0.89
C THR A 131 12.66 2.62 0.25
N ILE A 132 13.70 1.90 0.65
CA ILE A 132 14.65 2.30 1.69
C ILE A 132 15.36 3.58 1.24
N ASP A 133 15.84 3.63 0.00
CA ASP A 133 16.46 4.82 -0.57
C ASP A 133 15.49 6.02 -0.59
N LEU A 134 14.22 5.80 -0.92
CA LEU A 134 13.19 6.84 -0.83
C LEU A 134 12.99 7.32 0.61
N LEU A 135 12.92 6.41 1.58
CA LEU A 135 12.74 6.77 2.99
C LEU A 135 13.92 7.59 3.53
N HIS A 136 15.15 7.27 3.14
CA HIS A 136 16.33 8.08 3.47
C HIS A 136 16.22 9.50 2.91
N ARG A 137 15.91 9.64 1.61
CA ARG A 137 15.72 10.97 1.00
C ARG A 137 14.58 11.75 1.64
N ARG A 138 13.54 11.07 2.11
CA ARG A 138 12.44 11.69 2.88
C ARG A 138 12.92 12.20 4.22
N ALA A 139 13.68 11.41 4.97
CA ALA A 139 14.28 11.83 6.23
C ALA A 139 15.20 13.05 6.04
N ASP A 140 16.04 13.04 5.00
CA ASP A 140 16.94 14.15 4.68
C ASP A 140 16.18 15.45 4.35
N ALA A 141 15.11 15.36 3.55
CA ALA A 141 14.26 16.51 3.24
C ALA A 141 13.59 17.08 4.50
N ILE A 142 13.11 16.22 5.41
CA ILE A 142 12.56 16.65 6.70
C ILE A 142 13.62 17.39 7.52
N GLY A 143 14.86 16.87 7.57
CA GLY A 143 15.97 17.52 8.28
C GLY A 143 16.33 18.91 7.73
N ARG A 144 16.05 19.15 6.44
CA ARG A 144 16.22 20.46 5.78
C ARG A 144 14.97 21.35 5.81
N PHE A 145 13.88 20.90 6.43
CA PHE A 145 12.56 21.58 6.41
C PHE A 145 11.97 21.73 4.99
N GLU A 146 12.25 20.77 4.11
CA GLU A 146 11.77 20.72 2.74
C GLU A 146 10.60 19.73 2.59
N VAL A 147 9.85 19.84 1.49
CA VAL A 147 8.80 18.87 1.14
C VAL A 147 9.45 17.52 0.80
N PRO A 148 9.13 16.42 1.50
CA PRO A 148 9.73 15.12 1.20
C PRO A 148 9.32 14.58 -0.18
N PRO A 149 10.21 13.87 -0.90
CA PRO A 149 9.85 13.23 -2.15
C PRO A 149 8.71 12.23 -1.96
N HIS A 150 7.87 12.11 -2.99
CA HIS A 150 6.71 11.23 -3.02
C HIS A 150 7.05 9.88 -3.64
N HIS A 151 6.14 8.92 -3.53
CA HIS A 151 6.31 7.62 -4.20
C HIS A 151 6.07 7.80 -5.70
N ASP A 152 7.07 7.44 -6.50
CA ASP A 152 6.94 7.35 -7.94
C ASP A 152 6.54 5.92 -8.32
N MET A 153 5.35 5.76 -8.87
CA MET A 153 4.87 4.44 -9.31
C MET A 153 5.48 4.02 -10.65
N GLY A 154 6.41 4.80 -11.23
CA GLY A 154 7.02 4.51 -12.53
C GLY A 154 6.00 4.48 -13.67
N LEU A 155 4.87 5.17 -13.49
CA LEU A 155 3.82 5.37 -14.48
C LEU A 155 4.24 6.47 -15.45
#